data_AF-A0A969NNG6-F1
#
_entry.id   AF-A0A969NNG6-F1
#
_cell.length_a   1.000
_cell.length_b   1.000
_cell.length_c   1.000
_cell.angle_alpha   90.00
_cell.angle_beta   90.00
_cell.angle_gamma   90.00
#
_symmetry.space_group_name_H-M   'P 1'
#
loop_
_entity.id
_entity.type
_entity.pdbx_description
1 polymer ?
#
loop_
_entity_poly.entity_id
_entity_poly.type
_entity_poly.pdbx_seq_one_letter_code
_entity_poly.pdbx_strand_id
1 'polypeptide(L)'
;MATVSILLYQLLMVSGNNFNLGAYDAFVHLFPIADWDNIFAQTWRCILVNLAWLIRCLPYFAIALLLQAILRKDTQWLYRPANITAIFLFFLLVDILGAKYLPNAVSELLIAYSLLLFGIAVSKYISNSNLITNLGLCSFGIYLVHPLVKSIVEILLTKTIPQVTQSVSITSMLIYSISSFLFSWLAIALMQRNKLISQYI
;
A
#
# COMPACT_ATOMS: atom_id res chain seq x y z
N MET A 1 14.01 -4.56 -15.52
CA MET A 1 13.68 -5.14 -14.19
C MET A 1 12.21 -4.93 -13.82
N ALA A 2 11.70 -3.69 -13.80
CA ALA A 2 10.29 -3.42 -13.49
C ALA A 2 9.30 -4.18 -14.42
N THR A 3 9.55 -4.16 -15.73
CA THR A 3 8.72 -4.88 -16.73
C THR A 3 8.65 -6.38 -16.50
N VAL A 4 9.79 -7.00 -16.16
CA VAL A 4 9.88 -8.43 -15.82
C VAL A 4 9.08 -8.72 -14.56
N SER A 5 9.17 -7.86 -13.54
CA SER A 5 8.40 -8.00 -12.30
C SER A 5 6.89 -7.86 -12.51
N ILE A 6 6.46 -6.94 -13.39
CA ILE A 6 5.04 -6.77 -13.76
C ILE A 6 4.53 -8.03 -14.47
N LEU A 7 5.31 -8.57 -15.41
CA LEU A 7 4.99 -9.82 -16.10
C LEU A 7 4.87 -10.98 -15.12
N LEU A 8 5.84 -11.13 -14.22
CA LEU A 8 5.82 -12.17 -13.18
C LEU A 8 4.62 -12.00 -12.25
N TYR A 9 4.31 -10.78 -11.79
CA TYR A 9 3.15 -10.52 -10.95
C TYR A 9 1.83 -10.85 -11.66
N GLN A 10 1.71 -10.47 -12.94
CA GLN A 10 0.53 -10.82 -13.75
C GLN A 10 0.41 -12.34 -13.92
N LEU A 11 1.52 -13.06 -14.14
CA LEU A 11 1.53 -14.52 -14.22
C LEU A 11 1.12 -15.17 -12.89
N LEU A 12 1.57 -14.64 -11.75
CA LEU A 12 1.17 -15.12 -10.43
C LEU A 12 -0.33 -14.95 -10.20
N MET A 13 -0.91 -13.82 -10.63
CA MET A 13 -2.35 -13.60 -10.53
C MET A 13 -3.16 -14.54 -11.42
N VAL A 14 -2.78 -14.69 -12.70
CA VAL A 14 -3.50 -15.55 -13.64
C VAL A 14 -3.37 -17.03 -13.27
N SER A 15 -2.24 -17.44 -12.72
CA SER A 15 -2.02 -18.83 -12.29
C SER A 15 -2.56 -19.17 -10.89
N GLY A 16 -3.19 -18.22 -10.20
CA GLY A 16 -3.68 -18.42 -8.83
C GLY A 16 -2.58 -18.61 -7.79
N ASN A 17 -1.32 -18.34 -8.14
CA ASN A 17 -0.14 -18.49 -7.27
C ASN A 17 0.22 -17.20 -6.53
N ASN A 18 -0.59 -16.16 -6.65
CA ASN A 18 -0.43 -14.93 -5.90
C ASN A 18 -0.58 -15.19 -4.39
N PHE A 19 -0.07 -14.25 -3.59
CA PHE A 19 -0.24 -14.29 -2.14
C PHE A 19 -1.72 -14.24 -1.76
N ASN A 20 -2.19 -15.24 -1.01
CA ASN A 20 -3.53 -15.31 -0.47
C ASN A 20 -3.53 -14.82 0.98
N LEU A 21 -4.21 -13.70 1.22
CA LEU A 21 -4.27 -13.09 2.54
C LEU A 21 -5.01 -13.94 3.58
N GLY A 22 -5.97 -14.78 3.15
CA GLY A 22 -6.78 -15.59 4.06
C GLY A 22 -6.06 -16.85 4.54
N ALA A 23 -5.37 -17.53 3.63
CA ALA A 23 -4.62 -18.76 3.92
C ALA A 23 -3.15 -18.51 4.32
N TYR A 24 -2.68 -17.26 4.20
CA TYR A 24 -1.29 -16.86 4.46
C TYR A 24 -0.26 -17.67 3.64
N ASP A 25 -0.61 -18.01 2.41
CA ASP A 25 0.18 -18.82 1.50
C ASP A 25 0.40 -18.12 0.15
N ALA A 26 1.33 -18.65 -0.64
CA ALA A 26 1.63 -18.22 -2.00
C ALA A 26 2.18 -19.43 -2.77
N PHE A 27 2.08 -19.42 -4.11
CA PHE A 27 2.58 -20.51 -4.97
C PHE A 27 1.94 -21.89 -4.73
N VAL A 28 0.70 -21.93 -4.21
CA VAL A 28 -0.01 -23.16 -3.83
C VAL A 28 -0.14 -24.15 -5.00
N HIS A 29 -0.40 -23.66 -6.21
CA HIS A 29 -0.56 -24.51 -7.40
C HIS A 29 0.77 -24.95 -8.02
N LEU A 30 1.88 -24.26 -7.72
CA LEU A 30 3.22 -24.63 -8.15
C LEU A 30 3.86 -25.68 -7.24
N PHE A 31 3.43 -25.74 -5.97
CA PHE A 31 3.89 -26.72 -4.99
C PHE A 31 2.72 -27.46 -4.31
N PRO A 32 1.87 -28.17 -5.07
CA PRO A 32 0.69 -28.86 -4.51
C PRO A 32 1.05 -30.09 -3.66
N ILE A 33 2.30 -30.56 -3.75
CA ILE A 33 2.80 -31.79 -3.10
C ILE A 33 3.49 -31.49 -1.76
N ALA A 34 3.73 -30.21 -1.43
CA ALA A 34 4.27 -29.85 -0.14
C ALA A 34 3.17 -29.95 0.92
N ASP A 35 3.19 -30.99 1.73
CA ASP A 35 2.32 -31.11 2.91
C ASP A 35 2.69 -29.97 3.89
N TRP A 36 1.92 -28.88 3.87
CA TRP A 36 2.29 -27.58 4.43
C TRP A 36 2.32 -27.55 5.96
N ASP A 37 1.91 -28.64 6.62
CA ASP A 37 1.88 -28.78 8.08
C ASP A 37 3.25 -29.14 8.69
N ASN A 38 4.26 -29.46 7.87
CA ASN A 38 5.60 -29.78 8.36
C ASN A 38 6.46 -28.52 8.59
N ILE A 39 7.35 -28.53 9.59
CA ILE A 39 8.26 -27.41 9.95
C ILE A 39 9.09 -26.94 8.74
N PHE A 40 9.54 -27.88 7.90
CA PHE A 40 10.27 -27.56 6.67
C PHE A 40 9.38 -26.87 5.63
N ALA A 41 8.12 -27.28 5.52
CA ALA A 41 7.15 -26.66 4.63
C ALA A 41 6.73 -25.26 5.11
N GLN A 42 6.64 -25.05 6.43
CA GLN A 42 6.41 -23.73 7.05
C GLN A 42 7.52 -22.72 6.68
N THR A 43 8.78 -23.16 6.68
CA THR A 43 9.92 -22.31 6.30
C THR A 43 9.88 -21.97 4.82
N TRP A 44 9.57 -22.95 3.97
CA TRP A 44 9.41 -22.73 2.54
C TRP A 44 8.24 -21.79 2.23
N ARG A 45 7.12 -21.92 2.94
CA ARG A 45 5.97 -20.99 2.83
C ARG A 45 6.39 -19.56 3.15
N CYS A 46 7.17 -19.36 4.21
CA CYS A 46 7.68 -18.03 4.55
C CYS A 46 8.54 -17.45 3.41
N ILE A 47 9.47 -18.24 2.86
CA ILE A 47 10.32 -17.80 1.74
C ILE A 47 9.49 -17.45 0.51
N LEU A 48 8.54 -18.30 0.14
CA LEU A 48 7.67 -18.12 -1.03
C LEU A 48 6.76 -16.89 -0.89
N VAL A 49 6.20 -16.65 0.29
CA VAL A 49 5.40 -15.44 0.57
C VAL A 49 6.25 -14.19 0.42
N ASN A 50 7.45 -14.18 1.01
CA ASN A 50 8.39 -13.06 0.86
C ASN A 50 8.80 -12.84 -0.60
N LEU A 51 8.98 -13.91 -1.36
CA LEU A 51 9.31 -13.85 -2.79
C LEU A 51 8.14 -13.32 -3.63
N ALA A 52 6.90 -13.75 -3.36
CA ALA A 52 5.70 -13.19 -3.99
C ALA A 52 5.58 -11.68 -3.70
N TRP A 53 5.82 -11.28 -2.46
CA TRP A 53 5.85 -9.87 -2.06
C TRP A 53 6.96 -9.09 -2.76
N LEU A 54 8.16 -9.63 -2.84
CA LEU A 54 9.27 -8.99 -3.53
C LEU A 54 8.94 -8.76 -5.01
N ILE A 55 8.40 -9.77 -5.69
CA ILE A 55 7.94 -9.65 -7.08
C ILE A 55 6.86 -8.58 -7.23
N ARG A 56 5.89 -8.54 -6.31
CA ARG A 56 4.82 -7.55 -6.32
C ARG A 56 5.33 -6.13 -6.06
N CYS A 57 6.27 -5.94 -5.13
CA CYS A 57 6.74 -4.64 -4.66
C CYS A 57 7.86 -4.02 -5.51
N LEU A 58 8.68 -4.84 -6.18
CA LEU A 58 9.78 -4.36 -7.02
C LEU A 58 9.38 -3.40 -8.15
N PRO A 59 8.25 -3.58 -8.89
CA PRO A 59 7.83 -2.58 -9.86
C PRO A 59 7.46 -1.27 -9.19
N TYR A 60 6.92 -1.31 -7.97
CA TYR A 60 6.61 -0.10 -7.24
C TYR A 60 7.88 0.66 -6.82
N PHE A 61 8.86 -0.07 -6.30
CA PHE A 61 10.14 0.51 -5.92
C PHE A 61 10.86 1.15 -7.12
N ALA A 62 10.88 0.45 -8.26
CA ALA A 62 11.54 0.95 -9.46
C ALA A 62 10.88 2.23 -10.02
N ILE A 63 9.55 2.30 -10.03
CA ILE A 63 8.84 3.50 -10.50
C ILE A 63 8.99 4.63 -9.49
N ALA A 64 9.03 4.36 -8.19
CA ALA A 64 9.30 5.38 -7.17
C ALA A 64 10.69 6.02 -7.35
N LEU A 65 11.74 5.22 -7.63
CA LEU A 65 13.07 5.73 -7.95
C LEU A 65 13.10 6.56 -9.23
N LEU A 66 12.40 6.09 -10.28
CA LEU A 66 12.25 6.83 -11.53
C LEU A 66 11.56 8.18 -11.27
N LEU A 67 10.48 8.16 -10.52
CA LEU A 67 9.70 9.35 -10.20
C LEU A 67 10.53 10.35 -9.38
N GLN A 68 11.29 9.88 -8.40
CA GLN A 68 12.24 10.71 -7.65
C GLN A 68 13.27 11.38 -8.56
N ALA A 69 13.83 10.63 -9.52
CA ALA A 69 14.80 11.16 -10.47
C ALA A 69 14.19 12.23 -11.39
N ILE A 70 12.94 12.05 -11.82
CA ILE A 70 12.20 13.01 -12.65
C ILE A 70 11.86 14.27 -11.84
N LEU A 71 11.31 14.09 -10.64
CA LEU A 71 10.90 15.19 -9.75
C LEU A 71 12.09 16.01 -9.22
N ARG A 72 13.31 15.48 -9.24
CA ARG A 72 14.50 16.24 -8.82
C ARG A 72 14.90 17.34 -9.82
N LYS A 73 14.52 17.23 -11.09
CA LYS A 73 14.95 18.16 -12.15
C LYS A 73 14.08 19.40 -12.25
N ASP A 74 12.78 19.23 -12.43
CA ASP A 74 11.80 20.31 -12.51
C ASP A 74 10.39 19.77 -12.22
N THR A 75 9.74 20.35 -11.22
CA THR A 75 8.39 19.99 -10.77
C THR A 75 7.36 21.08 -11.07
N GLN A 76 7.75 22.21 -11.65
CA GLN A 76 6.83 23.33 -11.88
C GLN A 76 5.68 22.95 -12.80
N TRP A 77 5.91 22.07 -13.77
CA TRP A 77 4.87 21.55 -14.65
C TRP A 77 3.82 20.74 -13.86
N LEU A 78 4.22 19.95 -12.86
CA LEU A 78 3.32 19.11 -12.08
C LEU A 78 2.28 19.94 -11.32
N TYR A 79 2.68 21.12 -10.84
CA TYR A 79 1.82 22.00 -10.04
C TYR A 79 0.87 22.88 -10.87
N ARG A 80 0.85 22.76 -12.20
CA ARG A 80 -0.11 23.53 -13.01
C ARG A 80 -1.52 22.96 -12.82
N PRO A 81 -2.56 23.79 -12.64
CA PRO A 81 -3.92 23.31 -12.39
C PRO A 81 -4.42 22.39 -13.50
N ALA A 82 -4.10 22.70 -14.77
CA ALA A 82 -4.41 21.83 -15.90
C ALA A 82 -3.83 20.42 -15.76
N ASN A 83 -2.60 20.29 -15.27
CA ASN A 83 -1.94 19.00 -15.09
C ASN A 83 -2.48 18.24 -13.87
N ILE A 84 -2.84 18.95 -12.80
CA ILE A 84 -3.52 18.35 -11.63
C ILE A 84 -4.84 17.74 -12.06
N THR A 85 -5.65 18.49 -12.80
CA THR A 85 -6.93 18.01 -13.36
C THR A 85 -6.70 16.84 -14.32
N ALA A 86 -5.69 16.92 -15.20
CA ALA A 86 -5.38 15.84 -16.12
C ALA A 86 -4.96 14.54 -15.40
N ILE A 87 -4.13 14.64 -14.35
CA ILE A 87 -3.71 13.49 -13.54
C ILE A 87 -4.92 12.88 -12.81
N PHE A 88 -5.81 13.71 -12.26
CA PHE A 88 -7.03 13.25 -11.60
C PHE A 88 -8.00 12.56 -12.58
N LEU A 89 -8.20 13.13 -13.77
CA LEU A 89 -9.02 12.52 -14.82
C LEU A 89 -8.39 11.21 -15.31
N PHE A 90 -7.07 11.15 -15.43
CA PHE A 90 -6.36 9.93 -15.78
C PHE A 90 -6.54 8.85 -14.70
N PHE A 91 -6.44 9.20 -13.42
CA PHE A 91 -6.76 8.31 -12.31
C PHE A 91 -8.17 7.74 -12.43
N LEU A 92 -9.19 8.60 -12.60
CA LEU A 92 -10.58 8.16 -12.75
C LEU A 92 -10.79 7.26 -13.98
N LEU A 93 -10.12 7.59 -15.09
CA LEU A 93 -10.18 6.79 -16.31
C LEU A 93 -9.63 5.39 -16.09
N VAL A 94 -8.47 5.27 -15.43
CA VAL A 94 -7.86 3.98 -15.11
C VAL A 94 -8.68 3.22 -14.05
N ASP A 95 -9.26 3.90 -13.07
CA ASP A 95 -10.11 3.24 -12.06
C ASP A 95 -11.37 2.61 -12.69
N ILE A 96 -12.04 3.34 -13.59
CA ILE A 96 -13.28 2.87 -14.23
C ILE A 96 -13.00 1.84 -15.33
N LEU A 97 -12.00 2.11 -16.18
CA LEU A 97 -11.75 1.32 -17.39
C LEU A 97 -10.62 0.31 -17.24
N GLY A 98 -9.72 0.50 -16.27
CA GLY A 98 -8.50 -0.29 -16.13
C GLY A 98 -8.78 -1.75 -15.84
N ALA A 99 -9.77 -2.06 -14.98
CA ALA A 99 -10.17 -3.44 -14.73
C ALA A 99 -10.69 -4.18 -15.98
N LYS A 100 -11.21 -3.44 -16.97
CA LYS A 100 -11.77 -4.03 -18.20
C LYS A 100 -10.75 -4.17 -19.32
N TYR A 101 -9.85 -3.19 -19.49
CA TYR A 101 -8.97 -3.11 -20.66
C TYR A 101 -7.49 -3.36 -20.34
N LEU A 102 -7.08 -3.30 -19.07
CA LEU A 102 -5.69 -3.49 -18.67
C LEU A 102 -5.53 -4.78 -17.86
N PRO A 103 -4.35 -5.43 -17.93
CA PRO A 103 -4.01 -6.47 -16.97
C PRO A 103 -4.05 -5.91 -15.55
N ASN A 104 -4.59 -6.68 -14.60
CA ASN A 104 -4.74 -6.27 -13.20
C ASN A 104 -3.45 -5.67 -12.62
N ALA A 105 -2.29 -6.25 -12.92
CA ALA A 105 -1.00 -5.76 -12.43
C ALA A 105 -0.71 -4.33 -12.91
N VAL A 106 -1.02 -4.04 -14.16
CA VAL A 106 -0.79 -2.73 -14.78
C VAL A 106 -1.83 -1.73 -14.26
N SER A 107 -3.08 -2.14 -14.13
CA SER A 107 -4.14 -1.30 -13.56
C SER A 107 -3.81 -0.86 -12.13
N GLU A 108 -3.44 -1.81 -11.26
CA GLU A 108 -3.04 -1.53 -9.86
C GLU A 108 -1.87 -0.53 -9.79
N LEU A 109 -0.87 -0.68 -10.67
CA LEU A 109 0.26 0.24 -10.71
C LEU A 109 -0.15 1.63 -11.18
N LEU A 110 -0.90 1.73 -12.28
CA LEU A 110 -1.33 3.03 -12.81
C LEU A 110 -2.22 3.78 -11.83
N ILE A 111 -3.11 3.08 -11.13
CA ILE A 111 -3.94 3.65 -10.05
C ILE A 111 -3.04 4.21 -8.94
N ALA A 112 -2.13 3.39 -8.41
CA ALA A 112 -1.25 3.80 -7.32
C ALA A 112 -0.38 5.03 -7.69
N TYR A 113 0.18 5.06 -8.90
CA TYR A 113 1.04 6.14 -9.34
C TYR A 113 0.32 7.42 -9.73
N SER A 114 -0.84 7.31 -10.36
CA SER A 114 -1.66 8.48 -10.67
C SER A 114 -2.13 9.16 -9.37
N LEU A 115 -2.51 8.38 -8.37
CA LEU A 115 -2.87 8.90 -7.04
C LEU A 115 -1.66 9.52 -6.32
N LEU A 116 -0.48 8.89 -6.39
CA LEU A 116 0.76 9.45 -5.83
C LEU A 116 1.12 10.79 -6.49
N LEU A 117 1.10 10.85 -7.81
CA LEU A 117 1.35 12.07 -8.58
C LEU A 117 0.34 13.16 -8.24
N PHE A 118 -0.94 12.80 -8.13
CA PHE A 118 -1.99 13.72 -7.71
C PHE A 118 -1.73 14.27 -6.31
N GLY A 119 -1.37 13.41 -5.34
CA GLY A 119 -1.01 13.82 -3.98
C GLY A 119 0.17 14.78 -3.96
N ILE A 120 1.23 14.51 -4.72
CA ILE A 120 2.38 15.41 -4.85
C ILE A 120 1.95 16.73 -5.50
N ALA A 121 1.14 16.71 -6.55
CA ALA A 121 0.71 17.91 -7.24
C ALA A 121 -0.20 18.82 -6.38
N VAL A 122 -1.09 18.22 -5.59
CA VAL A 122 -1.97 18.92 -4.65
C VAL A 122 -1.21 19.42 -3.43
N SER A 123 -0.12 18.76 -3.02
CA SER A 123 0.63 19.12 -1.81
C SER A 123 1.07 20.59 -1.73
N LYS A 124 1.29 21.25 -2.87
CA LYS A 124 1.64 22.68 -2.93
C LYS A 124 0.49 23.61 -2.51
N TYR A 125 -0.75 23.17 -2.71
CA TYR A 125 -1.96 23.94 -2.38
C TYR A 125 -2.43 23.68 -0.95
N ILE A 126 -1.88 22.66 -0.31
CA ILE A 126 -2.10 22.38 1.09
C ILE A 126 -1.27 23.39 1.89
N SER A 127 -1.95 24.19 2.71
CA SER A 127 -1.26 25.12 3.60
C SER A 127 -0.36 24.36 4.57
N ASN A 128 0.84 24.89 4.80
CA ASN A 128 1.77 24.36 5.80
C ASN A 128 1.14 24.51 7.19
N SER A 129 0.45 23.46 7.63
CA SER A 129 -0.04 23.33 8.99
C SER A 129 0.88 22.38 9.74
N ASN A 130 1.16 22.68 11.01
CA ASN A 130 1.96 21.81 11.87
C ASN A 130 1.42 20.37 11.88
N LEU A 131 0.12 20.20 11.70
CA LEU A 131 -0.53 18.90 11.63
C LEU A 131 -0.04 18.09 10.43
N ILE A 132 0.00 18.68 9.24
CA ILE A 132 0.38 18.02 7.98
C ILE A 132 1.89 17.74 7.95
N THR A 133 2.71 18.68 8.42
CA THR A 133 4.16 18.47 8.57
C THR A 133 4.46 17.33 9.54
N ASN A 134 3.77 17.28 10.68
CA ASN A 134 3.89 16.17 11.63
C ASN A 134 3.43 14.84 11.01
N LEU A 135 2.37 14.85 10.23
CA LEU A 135 1.82 13.65 9.57
C LEU A 135 2.78 13.09 8.52
N GLY A 136 3.45 13.98 7.76
CA GLY A 136 4.54 13.61 6.85
C GLY A 136 5.76 13.03 7.58
N LEU A 137 6.21 13.67 8.66
CA LEU A 137 7.31 13.18 9.51
C LEU A 137 6.98 11.86 10.22
N CYS A 138 5.71 11.63 10.54
CA CYS A 138 5.22 10.39 11.14
C CYS A 138 5.00 9.27 10.12
N SER A 139 4.97 9.56 8.81
CA SER A 139 4.52 8.60 7.78
C SER A 139 5.28 7.28 7.76
N PHE A 140 6.61 7.33 7.96
CA PHE A 140 7.44 6.14 8.05
C PHE A 140 7.20 5.35 9.34
N GLY A 141 7.07 6.03 10.48
CA GLY A 141 6.70 5.39 11.75
C GLY A 141 5.29 4.79 11.70
N ILE A 142 4.35 5.47 11.06
CA ILE A 142 2.99 4.98 10.82
C ILE A 142 3.07 3.68 10.04
N TYR A 143 3.85 3.63 8.95
CA TYR A 143 4.03 2.40 8.17
C TYR A 143 4.52 1.20 9.01
N LEU A 144 5.48 1.41 9.92
CA LEU A 144 6.04 0.36 10.77
C LEU A 144 5.08 -0.11 11.88
N VAL A 145 4.33 0.82 12.47
CA VAL A 145 3.43 0.52 13.61
C VAL A 145 2.02 0.18 13.16
N HIS A 146 1.65 0.52 11.91
CA HIS A 146 0.34 0.29 11.34
C HIS A 146 -0.12 -1.18 11.41
N PRO A 147 0.70 -2.21 11.12
CA PRO A 147 0.28 -3.60 11.28
C PRO A 147 -0.14 -3.95 12.71
N LEU A 148 0.60 -3.44 13.71
CA LEU A 148 0.33 -3.69 15.13
C LEU A 148 -0.94 -2.95 15.57
N VAL A 149 -1.08 -1.69 15.17
CA VAL A 149 -2.28 -0.88 15.45
C VAL A 149 -3.50 -1.44 14.75
N LYS A 150 -3.35 -1.91 13.51
CA LYS A 150 -4.40 -2.60 12.75
C LYS A 150 -4.96 -3.78 13.54
N SER A 151 -4.11 -4.66 14.07
CA SER A 151 -4.54 -5.79 14.89
C SER A 151 -5.27 -5.35 16.17
N ILE A 152 -4.82 -4.28 16.84
CA ILE A 152 -5.51 -3.74 18.03
C ILE A 152 -6.88 -3.17 17.64
N VAL A 153 -6.95 -2.41 16.56
CA VAL A 153 -8.19 -1.80 16.04
C VAL A 153 -9.18 -2.87 15.62
N GLU A 154 -8.73 -3.97 15.04
CA GLU A 154 -9.55 -5.13 14.71
C GLU A 154 -10.16 -5.78 15.95
N ILE A 155 -9.37 -6.00 17.00
CA ILE A 155 -9.86 -6.55 18.28
C ILE A 155 -10.86 -5.60 18.95
N LEU A 156 -10.64 -4.29 18.86
CA LEU A 156 -11.56 -3.29 19.41
C LEU A 156 -12.87 -3.23 18.62
N LEU A 157 -12.80 -3.19 17.29
CA LEU A 157 -13.97 -3.11 16.41
C LEU A 157 -14.81 -4.38 16.48
N THR A 158 -14.18 -5.56 16.51
CA THR A 158 -14.91 -6.84 16.68
C THR A 158 -15.69 -6.90 17.99
N LYS A 159 -15.16 -6.31 19.08
CA LYS A 159 -15.85 -6.28 20.38
C LYS A 159 -16.92 -5.18 20.51
N THR A 160 -16.73 -4.05 19.86
CA THR A 160 -17.61 -2.87 20.04
C THR A 160 -18.69 -2.77 18.97
N ILE A 161 -18.36 -3.08 17.72
CA ILE A 161 -19.27 -2.98 16.57
C ILE A 161 -19.01 -4.17 15.62
N PRO A 162 -19.38 -5.41 16.00
CA PRO A 162 -19.08 -6.62 15.23
C PRO A 162 -19.61 -6.57 13.79
N GLN A 163 -20.71 -5.84 13.57
CA GLN A 163 -21.33 -5.62 12.26
C GLN A 163 -20.39 -4.97 11.23
N VAL A 164 -19.44 -4.14 11.67
CA VAL A 164 -18.46 -3.47 10.79
C VAL A 164 -17.39 -4.45 10.34
N THR A 165 -16.93 -5.34 11.21
CA THR A 165 -15.92 -6.36 10.88
C THR A 165 -16.48 -7.57 10.14
N GLN A 166 -17.77 -7.86 10.29
CA GLN A 166 -18.43 -9.00 9.63
C GLN A 166 -18.97 -8.65 8.24
N SER A 167 -19.07 -7.36 7.89
CA SER A 167 -19.51 -6.90 6.58
C SER A 167 -18.32 -6.36 5.78
N VAL A 168 -18.11 -6.86 4.57
CA VAL A 168 -17.12 -6.32 3.63
C VAL A 168 -17.84 -5.28 2.76
N SER A 169 -18.03 -4.08 3.32
CA SER A 169 -18.61 -2.93 2.63
C SER A 169 -17.56 -1.84 2.47
N ILE A 170 -17.74 -0.95 1.48
CA ILE A 170 -16.85 0.21 1.29
C ILE A 170 -16.79 1.03 2.58
N THR A 171 -17.93 1.23 3.24
CA THR A 171 -18.05 1.95 4.50
C THR A 171 -17.29 1.28 5.64
N SER A 172 -17.37 -0.04 5.78
CA SER A 172 -16.63 -0.74 6.84
C SER A 172 -15.12 -0.73 6.61
N MET A 173 -14.68 -0.90 5.36
CA MET A 173 -13.27 -0.78 4.99
C MET A 173 -12.74 0.65 5.20
N LEU A 174 -13.55 1.67 4.90
CA LEU A 174 -13.18 3.07 5.12
C LEU A 174 -13.06 3.39 6.61
N ILE A 175 -14.01 2.93 7.44
CA ILE A 175 -13.98 3.08 8.90
C ILE A 175 -12.71 2.40 9.45
N TYR A 176 -12.46 1.16 9.04
CA TYR A 176 -11.31 0.39 9.50
C TYR A 176 -9.98 1.07 9.10
N SER A 177 -9.88 1.56 7.85
CA SER A 177 -8.69 2.25 7.36
C SER A 177 -8.46 3.59 8.07
N ILE A 178 -9.51 4.40 8.25
CA ILE A 178 -9.41 5.71 8.93
C ILE A 178 -9.04 5.51 10.40
N SER A 179 -9.71 4.60 11.11
CA SER A 179 -9.41 4.32 12.51
C SER A 179 -7.98 3.81 12.68
N SER A 180 -7.56 2.82 11.90
CA SER A 180 -6.19 2.30 11.96
C SER A 180 -5.15 3.37 11.65
N PHE A 181 -5.41 4.24 10.67
CA PHE A 181 -4.55 5.35 10.34
C PHE A 181 -4.43 6.38 11.48
N LEU A 182 -5.55 6.82 12.05
CA LEU A 182 -5.57 7.80 13.13
C LEU A 182 -4.87 7.29 14.39
N PHE A 183 -5.10 6.03 14.77
CA PHE A 183 -4.41 5.43 15.92
C PHE A 183 -2.90 5.29 15.67
N SER A 184 -2.50 4.93 14.45
CA SER A 184 -1.08 4.83 14.08
C SER A 184 -0.41 6.21 14.14
N TRP A 185 -1.09 7.23 13.64
CA TRP A 185 -0.60 8.61 13.69
C TRP A 185 -0.50 9.12 15.13
N LEU A 186 -1.51 8.88 15.97
CA LEU A 186 -1.48 9.26 17.37
C LEU A 186 -0.32 8.59 18.12
N ALA A 187 -0.13 7.28 17.92
CA ALA A 187 0.94 6.53 18.57
C ALA A 187 2.33 7.11 18.22
N ILE A 188 2.59 7.35 16.94
CA ILE A 188 3.87 7.90 16.50
C ILE A 188 4.06 9.36 16.91
N ALA A 189 3.00 10.19 16.87
CA ALA A 189 3.06 11.57 17.33
C ALA A 189 3.39 11.66 18.83
N LEU A 190 2.89 10.72 19.64
CA LEU A 190 3.25 10.62 21.06
C LEU A 190 4.70 10.13 21.25
N MET A 191 5.16 9.17 20.44
CA MET A 191 6.54 8.67 20.49
C MET A 191 7.56 9.74 20.07
N GLN A 192 7.26 10.54 19.04
CA GLN A 192 8.13 11.65 18.59
C GLN A 192 8.24 12.77 19.61
N ARG A 193 7.22 12.99 20.44
CA ARG A 193 7.30 13.94 21.57
C ARG A 193 8.27 13.49 22.66
N ASN A 194 8.62 12.21 22.72
CA ASN A 194 9.52 11.67 23.72
C ASN A 194 10.97 11.60 23.19
N LYS A 195 11.86 12.43 23.76
CA LYS A 195 13.25 12.61 23.30
C LYS A 195 14.06 11.32 23.20
N LEU A 196 13.76 10.32 24.03
CA LEU A 196 14.47 9.03 24.04
C LEU A 196 14.09 8.11 22.88
N ILE A 197 12.85 8.19 22.41
CA ILE A 197 12.29 7.29 21.40
C ILE A 197 12.46 7.89 19.99
N SER A 198 12.44 9.22 19.88
CA SER A 198 12.68 9.97 18.64
C SER A 198 14.04 9.67 17.97
N GLN A 199 15.01 9.08 18.68
CA GLN A 199 16.31 8.72 18.09
C GLN A 199 16.27 7.40 17.29
N TYR A 200 15.24 6.57 17.50
CA TYR A 200 15.10 5.25 16.91
C TYR A 200 14.00 5.15 15.85
N ILE A 201 13.32 6.27 15.57
CA ILE A 201 12.26 6.43 14.54
C ILE A 201 12.77 7.42 13.49
#